data_AF-A0A3R5ZRP1-F1
#
_entry.id   AF-A0A3R5ZRP1-F1
#
_cell.length_a   1.000
_cell.length_b   1.000
_cell.length_c   1.000
_cell.angle_alpha   90.00
_cell.angle_beta   90.00
_cell.angle_gamma   90.00
#
_symmetry.space_group_name_H-M   'P 1'
#
loop_
_entity.id
_entity.type
_entity.pdbx_description
1 polymer ?
#
loop_
_entity_poly.entity_id
_entity_poly.type
_entity_poly.pdbx_seq_one_letter_code
_entity_poly.pdbx_strand_id
1 'polypeptide(L)'
;MIYILLFTYYVCLALVYDVGQYQRHRQLHFFISLALMILVSGLRYRIGSDTVVYMDDFKYYPDLFHLQWNDFSDVRYDPFWVLLNVCCKTLCNDFFLVQCVVSMIHIVIWGKFVKKVCPTLCFSMVLFYYMFEYTKQNMEVMREAVALAFFLLAILALNEHKTWKVMLYVITAFLFHKFSLVVFGLFFGFYLVYSLKKIYVLPVIAFFIIMPIVQRDWIYTIIENILSLDTIFTKGLIFYVTSD
;
A
#
# COMPACT_ATOMS: atom_id res chain seq x y z
N MET A 1 -24.20 -6.39 0.82
CA MET A 1 -24.59 -7.43 -0.17
C MET A 1 -23.45 -7.73 -1.15
N ILE A 2 -22.89 -6.75 -1.87
CA ILE A 2 -21.78 -6.99 -2.83
C ILE A 2 -20.54 -7.65 -2.21
N TYR A 3 -20.16 -7.25 -0.99
CA TYR A 3 -18.99 -7.82 -0.32
C TYR A 3 -19.13 -9.32 0.01
N ILE A 4 -20.34 -9.77 0.35
CA ILE A 4 -20.62 -11.18 0.67
C ILE A 4 -20.64 -12.01 -0.63
N LEU A 5 -21.18 -11.45 -1.71
CA LEU A 5 -21.16 -12.08 -3.03
C LEU A 5 -19.72 -12.27 -3.52
N LEU A 6 -18.88 -11.24 -3.42
CA LEU A 6 -17.46 -11.35 -3.77
C LEU A 6 -16.72 -12.33 -2.87
N PHE A 7 -16.96 -12.31 -1.55
CA PHE A 7 -16.40 -13.30 -0.63
C PHE A 7 -16.73 -14.73 -1.08
N THR A 8 -18.01 -15.00 -1.32
CA THR A 8 -18.49 -16.33 -1.76
C THR A 8 -17.85 -16.72 -3.09
N TYR A 9 -17.80 -15.78 -4.05
CA TYR A 9 -17.14 -15.99 -5.33
C TYR A 9 -15.66 -16.35 -5.16
N TYR A 10 -14.90 -15.65 -4.32
CA TYR A 10 -13.48 -15.93 -4.08
C TYR A 10 -13.26 -17.26 -3.34
N VAL A 11 -14.14 -17.63 -2.41
CA VAL A 11 -14.13 -18.98 -1.78
C VAL A 11 -14.32 -20.06 -2.84
N CYS A 12 -15.32 -19.92 -3.72
CA CYS A 12 -15.55 -20.87 -4.80
C CYS A 12 -14.34 -20.96 -5.74
N LEU A 13 -13.72 -19.84 -6.11
CA LEU A 13 -12.54 -19.86 -6.96
C LEU A 13 -11.35 -20.57 -6.30
N ALA A 14 -11.09 -20.32 -5.01
CA ALA A 14 -10.02 -21.00 -4.28
C ALA A 14 -10.26 -22.53 -4.24
N LEU A 15 -11.49 -22.97 -3.96
CA LEU A 15 -11.84 -24.39 -3.94
C LEU A 15 -11.74 -25.03 -5.33
N VAL A 16 -12.20 -24.38 -6.38
CA VAL A 16 -12.21 -24.95 -7.74
C VAL A 16 -10.81 -24.96 -8.36
N TYR A 17 -10.09 -23.85 -8.29
CA TYR A 17 -8.84 -23.66 -9.04
C TYR A 17 -7.58 -24.03 -8.25
N ASP A 18 -7.55 -23.78 -6.94
CA ASP A 18 -6.36 -24.06 -6.13
C ASP A 18 -6.46 -25.42 -5.41
N VAL A 19 -7.64 -25.81 -4.91
CA VAL A 19 -7.82 -27.15 -4.30
C VAL A 19 -8.17 -28.20 -5.35
N GLY A 20 -9.20 -27.94 -6.17
CA GLY A 20 -9.67 -28.85 -7.21
C GLY A 20 -8.79 -28.90 -8.47
N GLN A 21 -7.76 -28.04 -8.56
CA GLN A 21 -6.78 -27.99 -9.65
C GLN A 21 -7.40 -27.85 -11.05
N TYR A 22 -8.61 -27.30 -11.14
CA TYR A 22 -9.26 -27.04 -12.41
C TYR A 22 -8.46 -26.01 -13.22
N GLN A 23 -8.29 -26.20 -14.54
CA GLN A 23 -7.44 -25.32 -15.36
C GLN A 23 -8.23 -24.46 -16.36
N ARG A 24 -9.43 -24.90 -16.75
CA ARG A 24 -10.21 -24.20 -17.79
C ARG A 24 -10.66 -22.83 -17.26
N HIS A 25 -10.48 -21.79 -18.08
CA HIS A 25 -10.82 -20.40 -17.74
C HIS A 25 -10.12 -19.80 -16.51
N ARG A 26 -9.07 -20.46 -15.99
CA ARG A 26 -8.32 -20.01 -14.80
C ARG A 26 -7.83 -18.56 -14.91
N GLN A 27 -7.21 -18.22 -16.05
CA GLN A 27 -6.70 -16.87 -16.27
C GLN A 27 -7.82 -15.82 -16.36
N LEU A 28 -8.94 -16.17 -17.01
CA LEU A 28 -10.10 -15.29 -17.13
C LEU A 28 -10.66 -14.94 -15.75
N HIS A 29 -10.90 -15.95 -14.90
CA HIS A 29 -11.41 -15.72 -13.55
C HIS A 29 -10.44 -14.91 -12.70
N PHE A 30 -9.12 -15.09 -12.86
CA PHE A 30 -8.14 -14.25 -12.18
C PHE A 30 -8.28 -12.77 -12.57
N PHE A 31 -8.37 -12.46 -13.88
CA PHE A 31 -8.55 -11.08 -14.34
C PHE A 31 -9.91 -10.50 -13.93
N ILE A 32 -10.98 -11.30 -13.97
CA ILE A 32 -12.31 -10.90 -13.46
C ILE A 32 -12.20 -10.56 -11.97
N SER A 33 -11.51 -11.36 -11.16
CA SER A 33 -11.33 -11.07 -9.74
C SER A 33 -10.64 -9.73 -9.49
N LEU A 34 -9.57 -9.43 -10.23
CA LEU A 34 -8.89 -8.13 -10.13
C LEU A 34 -9.82 -6.98 -10.56
N ALA A 35 -10.54 -7.14 -11.68
CA ALA A 35 -11.47 -6.13 -12.18
C ALA A 35 -12.59 -5.84 -11.18
N LEU A 36 -13.19 -6.88 -10.58
CA LEU A 36 -14.23 -6.72 -9.56
C LEU A 36 -13.72 -5.97 -8.33
N MET A 37 -12.51 -6.29 -7.86
CA MET A 37 -11.89 -5.56 -6.75
C MET A 37 -11.64 -4.09 -7.12
N ILE A 38 -11.16 -3.80 -8.33
CA ILE A 38 -10.93 -2.42 -8.79
C ILE A 38 -12.25 -1.66 -8.89
N LEU A 39 -13.31 -2.28 -9.39
CA LEU A 39 -14.63 -1.64 -9.51
C LEU A 39 -15.23 -1.36 -8.14
N VAL A 40 -15.18 -2.32 -7.21
CA VAL A 40 -15.75 -2.13 -5.87
C VAL A 40 -15.01 -1.06 -5.08
N SER A 41 -13.68 -1.01 -5.15
CA SER A 41 -12.94 0.04 -4.45
C SER A 41 -13.02 1.35 -5.22
N GLY A 42 -12.88 1.36 -6.55
CA GLY A 42 -12.89 2.57 -7.36
C GLY A 42 -14.23 3.31 -7.40
N LEU A 43 -15.36 2.60 -7.28
CA LEU A 43 -16.71 3.18 -7.31
C LEU A 43 -17.32 3.35 -5.91
N ARG A 44 -16.52 3.21 -4.85
CA ARG A 44 -17.03 3.31 -3.47
C ARG A 44 -17.40 4.74 -3.11
N TYR A 45 -18.39 4.91 -2.24
CA TYR A 45 -18.71 6.22 -1.68
C TYR A 45 -18.34 6.29 -0.21
N ARG A 46 -17.35 7.15 0.12
CA ARG A 46 -16.96 7.52 1.49
C ARG A 46 -16.67 6.35 2.45
N ILE A 47 -16.10 5.26 1.95
CA ILE A 47 -15.62 4.15 2.78
C ILE A 47 -14.13 4.35 3.03
N GLY A 48 -13.75 4.42 4.30
CA GLY A 48 -12.38 4.55 4.79
C GLY A 48 -11.96 5.99 5.09
N SER A 49 -11.11 6.13 6.09
CA SER A 49 -10.62 7.39 6.66
C SER A 49 -9.92 8.27 5.61
N ASP A 50 -8.88 7.76 4.96
CA ASP A 50 -8.19 8.43 3.84
C ASP A 50 -9.17 8.85 2.73
N THR A 51 -10.16 8.02 2.43
CA THR A 51 -11.12 8.31 1.36
C THR A 51 -11.91 9.58 1.63
N VAL A 52 -12.40 9.75 2.85
CA VAL A 52 -13.19 10.94 3.21
C VAL A 52 -12.31 12.18 3.22
N VAL A 53 -11.14 12.06 3.84
CA VAL A 53 -10.17 13.17 3.96
C VAL A 53 -9.70 13.64 2.58
N TYR A 54 -9.24 12.72 1.74
CA TYR A 54 -8.72 13.08 0.41
C TYR A 54 -9.81 13.56 -0.53
N MET A 55 -11.05 13.08 -0.38
CA MET A 55 -12.18 13.62 -1.15
C MET A 55 -12.48 15.08 -0.78
N ASP A 56 -12.33 15.47 0.49
CA ASP A 56 -12.47 16.85 0.91
C ASP A 56 -11.29 17.72 0.45
N ASP A 57 -10.07 17.21 0.58
CA ASP A 57 -8.86 17.91 0.11
C ASP A 57 -8.85 18.09 -1.42
N PHE A 58 -9.35 17.12 -2.18
CA PHE A 58 -9.46 17.16 -3.66
C PHE A 58 -10.24 18.35 -4.19
N LYS A 59 -11.13 18.95 -3.38
CA LYS A 59 -11.87 20.16 -3.75
C LYS A 59 -10.94 21.34 -3.99
N TYR A 60 -9.82 21.39 -3.26
CA TYR A 60 -8.86 22.51 -3.27
C TYR A 60 -7.67 22.29 -4.20
N TYR A 61 -7.50 21.09 -4.77
CA TYR A 61 -6.45 20.83 -5.74
C TYR A 61 -6.66 21.67 -7.02
N PRO A 62 -5.61 22.32 -7.55
CA PRO A 62 -5.67 22.92 -8.87
C PRO A 62 -5.71 21.84 -9.96
N ASP A 63 -6.12 22.23 -11.16
CA ASP A 63 -5.84 21.45 -12.36
C ASP A 63 -4.38 21.65 -12.82
N LEU A 64 -3.95 20.86 -13.80
CA LEU A 64 -2.57 20.83 -14.28
C LEU A 64 -2.12 22.14 -14.92
N PHE A 65 -3.04 22.93 -15.46
CA PHE A 65 -2.75 24.22 -16.10
C PHE A 65 -2.54 25.33 -15.06
N HIS A 66 -3.06 25.13 -13.85
CA HIS A 66 -2.94 26.08 -12.73
C HIS A 66 -2.00 25.58 -11.62
N LEU A 67 -1.32 24.45 -11.82
CA LEU A 67 -0.37 23.88 -10.87
C LEU A 67 0.85 24.79 -10.69
N GLN A 68 1.17 25.12 -9.44
CA GLN A 68 2.29 25.95 -9.03
C GLN A 68 3.26 25.18 -8.13
N TRP A 69 4.49 25.68 -8.02
CA TRP A 69 5.49 25.10 -7.10
C TRP A 69 5.05 25.11 -5.64
N ASN A 70 4.27 26.12 -5.24
CA ASN A 70 3.76 26.23 -3.87
C ASN A 70 2.77 25.11 -3.53
N ASP A 71 2.12 24.47 -4.51
CA ASP A 71 1.21 23.34 -4.26
C ASP A 71 1.95 22.08 -3.79
N PHE A 72 3.27 22.02 -3.98
CA PHE A 72 4.14 20.96 -3.45
C PHE A 72 4.76 21.31 -2.10
N SER A 73 4.49 22.50 -1.56
CA SER A 73 5.04 22.95 -0.27
C SER A 73 4.29 22.39 0.94
N ASP A 74 3.10 21.83 0.74
CA ASP A 74 2.35 21.18 1.80
C ASP A 74 3.06 19.89 2.26
N VAL A 75 3.55 19.92 3.50
CA VAL A 75 4.27 18.80 4.14
C VAL A 75 3.40 17.54 4.29
N ARG A 76 2.08 17.68 4.19
CA ARG A 76 1.10 16.59 4.29
C ARG A 76 1.22 15.60 3.13
N TYR A 77 1.49 16.09 1.91
CA TYR A 77 1.37 15.30 0.69
C TYR A 77 2.69 15.18 -0.09
N ASP A 78 3.02 13.93 -0.43
CA ASP A 78 4.22 13.63 -1.19
C ASP A 78 4.03 13.98 -2.69
N PRO A 79 5.10 14.34 -3.43
CA PRO A 79 4.96 14.96 -4.75
C PRO A 79 4.17 14.16 -5.78
N PHE A 80 4.31 12.82 -5.82
CA PHE A 80 3.55 12.01 -6.79
C PHE A 80 2.09 11.85 -6.39
N TRP A 81 1.75 11.96 -5.11
CA TRP A 81 0.35 12.04 -4.70
C TRP A 81 -0.30 13.33 -5.18
N VAL A 82 0.40 14.46 -5.04
CA VAL A 82 -0.07 15.76 -5.56
C VAL A 82 -0.28 15.67 -7.07
N LEU A 83 0.74 15.21 -7.81
CA LEU A 83 0.67 15.10 -9.26
C LEU A 83 -0.47 14.18 -9.73
N LEU A 84 -0.69 13.05 -9.05
CA LEU A 84 -1.79 12.13 -9.35
C LEU A 84 -3.15 12.83 -9.22
N ASN A 85 -3.38 13.56 -8.12
CA ASN A 85 -4.62 14.27 -7.87
C ASN A 85 -4.84 15.37 -8.90
N VAL A 86 -3.82 16.19 -9.20
CA VAL A 86 -3.89 17.25 -10.21
C VAL A 86 -4.18 16.68 -11.61
N CYS A 87 -3.52 15.58 -11.99
CA CYS A 87 -3.81 14.89 -13.26
C CYS A 87 -5.27 14.42 -13.30
N CYS A 88 -5.75 13.79 -12.23
CA CYS A 88 -7.13 13.34 -12.15
C CYS A 88 -8.09 14.55 -12.21
N LYS A 89 -7.84 15.62 -11.46
CA LYS A 89 -8.62 16.87 -11.44
C LYS A 89 -8.79 17.46 -12.84
N THR A 90 -7.73 17.41 -13.63
CA THR A 90 -7.70 17.91 -15.01
C THR A 90 -8.53 17.05 -15.95
N LEU A 91 -8.44 15.72 -15.82
CA LEU A 91 -9.16 14.78 -16.68
C LEU A 91 -10.63 14.64 -16.31
N CYS A 92 -10.91 14.63 -15.01
CA CYS A 92 -12.21 14.47 -14.42
C CYS A 92 -12.21 15.19 -13.07
N ASN A 93 -12.96 16.28 -12.96
CA ASN A 93 -13.09 17.07 -11.73
C ASN A 93 -13.96 16.35 -10.67
N ASP A 94 -13.66 15.07 -10.41
CA ASP A 94 -14.30 14.23 -9.42
C ASP A 94 -13.28 13.25 -8.81
N PHE A 95 -13.32 13.12 -7.49
CA PHE A 95 -12.40 12.28 -6.73
C PHE A 95 -12.55 10.78 -7.05
N PHE A 96 -13.68 10.34 -7.62
CA PHE A 96 -13.85 8.94 -8.04
C PHE A 96 -12.71 8.50 -8.97
N LEU A 97 -12.21 9.39 -9.85
CA LEU A 97 -11.14 9.03 -10.77
C LEU A 97 -9.85 8.71 -10.02
N VAL A 98 -9.51 9.47 -8.97
CA VAL A 98 -8.37 9.20 -8.09
C VAL A 98 -8.51 7.81 -7.45
N GLN A 99 -9.70 7.49 -6.93
CA GLN A 99 -9.97 6.18 -6.33
C GLN A 99 -9.81 5.03 -7.33
N CYS A 100 -10.33 5.19 -8.55
CA CYS A 100 -10.17 4.21 -9.62
C CYS A 100 -8.70 4.00 -9.98
N VAL A 101 -7.94 5.07 -10.17
CA VAL A 101 -6.52 5.00 -10.55
C VAL A 101 -5.68 4.36 -9.44
N VAL A 102 -5.85 4.78 -8.19
CA VAL A 102 -5.15 4.18 -7.03
C VAL A 102 -5.46 2.69 -6.92
N SER A 103 -6.74 2.33 -6.97
CA SER A 103 -7.19 0.93 -6.91
C SER A 103 -6.59 0.10 -8.04
N MET A 104 -6.60 0.64 -9.26
CA MET A 104 -6.04 -0.03 -10.43
C MET A 104 -4.53 -0.24 -10.29
N ILE A 105 -3.77 0.79 -9.92
CA ILE A 105 -2.32 0.68 -9.72
C ILE A 105 -2.01 -0.40 -8.69
N HIS A 106 -2.65 -0.33 -7.52
CA HIS A 106 -2.39 -1.27 -6.44
C HIS A 106 -2.78 -2.71 -6.81
N ILE A 107 -4.03 -2.93 -7.23
CA ILE A 107 -4.57 -4.29 -7.46
C ILE A 107 -3.91 -4.96 -8.67
N VAL A 108 -3.61 -4.24 -9.75
CA VAL A 108 -2.94 -4.82 -10.93
C VAL A 108 -1.52 -5.25 -10.58
N ILE A 109 -0.77 -4.40 -9.88
CA ILE A 109 0.60 -4.72 -9.49
C ILE A 109 0.63 -5.84 -8.45
N TRP A 110 -0.26 -5.79 -7.45
CA TRP A 110 -0.42 -6.87 -6.48
C TRP A 110 -0.79 -8.19 -7.17
N GLY A 111 -1.73 -8.19 -8.11
CA GLY A 111 -2.09 -9.37 -8.89
C GLY A 111 -0.94 -9.92 -9.73
N LYS A 112 -0.13 -9.04 -10.33
CA LYS A 112 1.11 -9.42 -11.02
C LYS A 112 2.10 -10.09 -10.06
N PHE A 113 2.27 -9.54 -8.86
CA PHE A 113 3.12 -10.12 -7.82
C PHE A 113 2.63 -11.51 -7.43
N VAL A 114 1.35 -11.68 -7.12
CA VAL A 114 0.75 -12.98 -6.77
C VAL A 114 0.94 -14.00 -7.88
N LYS A 115 0.67 -13.64 -9.14
CA LYS A 115 0.83 -14.57 -10.27
C LYS A 115 2.28 -15.01 -10.46
N LYS A 116 3.25 -14.17 -10.09
CA LYS A 116 4.67 -14.48 -10.20
C LYS A 116 5.18 -15.31 -9.02
N VAL A 117 4.74 -15.02 -7.79
CA VAL A 117 5.28 -15.60 -6.55
C VAL A 117 4.50 -16.84 -6.10
N CYS A 118 3.17 -16.83 -6.25
CA CYS A 118 2.30 -17.93 -5.81
C CYS A 118 1.33 -18.39 -6.92
N PRO A 119 1.85 -18.81 -8.10
CA PRO A 119 1.02 -19.14 -9.26
C PRO A 119 0.05 -20.31 -9.03
N THR A 120 0.36 -21.24 -8.12
CA THR A 120 -0.48 -22.41 -7.82
C THR A 120 -1.58 -22.12 -6.80
N LEU A 121 -1.43 -21.05 -5.99
CA LEU A 121 -2.35 -20.65 -4.92
C LEU A 121 -2.91 -19.25 -5.13
N CYS A 122 -3.04 -18.83 -6.40
CA CYS A 122 -3.35 -17.45 -6.73
C CYS A 122 -4.76 -17.02 -6.28
N PHE A 123 -5.73 -17.93 -6.23
CA PHE A 123 -7.09 -17.59 -5.78
C PHE A 123 -7.23 -17.60 -4.26
N SER A 124 -6.45 -18.44 -3.58
CA SER A 124 -6.28 -18.42 -2.13
C SER A 124 -5.67 -17.09 -1.69
N MET A 125 -4.68 -16.60 -2.44
CA MET A 125 -4.12 -15.26 -2.21
C MET A 125 -5.15 -14.15 -2.46
N VAL A 126 -5.99 -14.25 -3.51
CA VAL A 126 -7.11 -13.31 -3.75
C VAL A 126 -8.09 -13.32 -2.58
N LEU A 127 -8.49 -14.51 -2.11
CA LEU A 127 -9.40 -14.65 -0.98
C LEU A 127 -8.83 -14.03 0.30
N PHE A 128 -7.59 -14.37 0.68
CA PHE A 128 -6.98 -13.84 1.90
C PHE A 128 -6.72 -12.34 1.83
N TYR A 129 -6.24 -11.85 0.70
CA TYR A 129 -6.11 -10.42 0.50
C TYR A 129 -7.46 -9.73 0.63
N TYR A 130 -8.50 -10.26 0.01
CA TYR A 130 -9.86 -9.74 0.12
C TYR A 130 -10.38 -9.70 1.56
N MET A 131 -10.10 -10.74 2.36
CA MET A 131 -10.54 -10.82 3.76
C MET A 131 -9.80 -9.86 4.69
N PHE A 132 -8.50 -9.70 4.52
CA PHE A 132 -7.65 -9.09 5.55
C PHE A 132 -7.09 -7.72 5.15
N GLU A 133 -6.78 -7.50 3.88
CA GLU A 133 -6.01 -6.32 3.45
C GLU A 133 -6.74 -5.45 2.43
N TYR A 134 -7.71 -5.98 1.68
CA TYR A 134 -8.33 -5.27 0.56
C TYR A 134 -8.97 -3.95 0.97
N THR A 135 -9.81 -3.94 2.01
CA THR A 135 -10.43 -2.70 2.52
C THR A 135 -9.37 -1.73 3.04
N LYS A 136 -8.42 -2.23 3.83
CA LYS A 136 -7.35 -1.41 4.39
C LYS A 136 -6.55 -0.73 3.27
N GLN A 137 -5.96 -1.50 2.37
CA GLN A 137 -5.08 -0.99 1.33
C GLN A 137 -5.82 -0.12 0.32
N ASN A 138 -7.03 -0.48 -0.12
CA ASN A 138 -7.69 0.28 -1.19
C ASN A 138 -8.59 1.42 -0.69
N MET A 139 -8.90 1.48 0.61
CA MET A 139 -9.89 2.42 1.15
C MET A 139 -9.41 3.22 2.37
N GLU A 140 -8.55 2.65 3.23
CA GLU A 140 -8.08 3.28 4.47
C GLU A 140 -6.68 3.90 4.36
N VAL A 141 -5.77 3.31 3.59
CA VAL A 141 -4.36 3.76 3.49
C VAL A 141 -3.93 3.92 2.02
N MET A 142 -4.59 4.81 1.28
CA MET A 142 -4.52 4.87 -0.18
C MET A 142 -3.10 5.19 -0.71
N ARG A 143 -2.39 6.13 -0.08
CA ARG A 143 -1.01 6.49 -0.45
C ARG A 143 -0.04 5.36 -0.18
N GLU A 144 -0.17 4.75 1.00
CA GLU A 144 0.63 3.60 1.42
C GLU A 144 0.45 2.44 0.44
N ALA A 145 -0.78 2.16 0.01
CA ALA A 145 -1.06 1.08 -0.92
C ALA A 145 -0.39 1.27 -2.29
N VAL A 146 -0.34 2.49 -2.83
CA VAL A 146 0.40 2.77 -4.06
C VAL A 146 1.90 2.55 -3.84
N ALA A 147 2.45 3.05 -2.74
CA ALA A 147 3.86 2.86 -2.41
C ALA A 147 4.20 1.36 -2.22
N LEU A 148 3.34 0.60 -1.53
CA LEU A 148 3.43 -0.84 -1.37
C LEU A 148 3.44 -1.56 -2.71
N ALA A 149 2.60 -1.14 -3.67
CA ALA A 149 2.60 -1.72 -5.01
C ALA A 149 3.96 -1.58 -5.70
N PHE A 150 4.55 -0.39 -5.67
CA PHE A 150 5.90 -0.19 -6.22
C PHE A 150 6.97 -0.95 -5.42
N PHE A 151 6.83 -1.06 -4.10
CA PHE A 151 7.71 -1.89 -3.29
C PHE A 151 7.65 -3.38 -3.70
N LEU A 152 6.46 -3.93 -4.00
CA LEU A 152 6.33 -5.29 -4.56
C LEU A 152 7.05 -5.43 -5.91
N LEU A 153 6.99 -4.42 -6.78
CA LEU A 153 7.78 -4.41 -8.02
C LEU A 153 9.28 -4.35 -7.76
N ALA A 154 9.72 -3.62 -6.73
CA ALA A 154 11.12 -3.59 -6.30
C ALA A 154 11.60 -4.98 -5.85
N ILE A 155 10.79 -5.72 -5.10
CA ILE A 155 11.10 -7.11 -4.71
C ILE A 155 11.25 -8.01 -5.95
N LEU A 156 10.30 -7.93 -6.90
CA LEU A 156 10.40 -8.72 -8.14
C LEU A 156 11.66 -8.36 -8.95
N ALA A 157 11.99 -7.07 -9.05
CA ALA A 157 13.19 -6.61 -9.74
C ALA A 157 14.48 -7.05 -9.04
N LEU A 158 14.49 -7.05 -7.70
CA LEU A 158 15.61 -7.53 -6.90
C LEU A 158 15.86 -9.02 -7.15
N ASN A 159 14.78 -9.83 -7.17
CA ASN A 159 14.85 -11.25 -7.49
C ASN A 159 15.31 -11.52 -8.94
N GLU A 160 15.09 -10.57 -9.86
CA GLU A 160 15.61 -10.62 -11.23
C GLU A 160 17.01 -10.00 -11.38
N HIS A 161 17.65 -9.59 -10.28
CA HIS A 161 18.96 -8.91 -10.24
C HIS A 161 19.00 -7.59 -11.06
N LYS A 162 17.87 -6.91 -11.26
CA LYS A 162 17.76 -5.66 -12.03
C LYS A 162 17.80 -4.44 -11.11
N THR A 163 18.99 -4.09 -10.63
CA THR A 163 19.21 -3.01 -9.65
C THR A 163 18.65 -1.66 -10.06
N TRP A 164 18.76 -1.27 -11.33
CA TRP A 164 18.18 -0.01 -11.82
C TRP A 164 16.65 0.05 -11.66
N LYS A 165 15.96 -1.08 -11.84
CA LYS A 165 14.51 -1.18 -11.63
C LYS A 165 14.16 -1.11 -10.16
N VAL A 166 14.97 -1.72 -9.30
CA VAL A 166 14.82 -1.58 -7.84
C VAL A 166 14.86 -0.11 -7.45
N MET A 167 15.89 0.63 -7.89
CA MET A 167 16.00 2.05 -7.59
C MET A 167 14.81 2.86 -8.13
N LEU A 168 14.42 2.62 -9.38
CA LEU A 168 13.25 3.28 -9.98
C LEU A 168 11.99 3.08 -9.12
N TYR A 169 11.69 1.84 -8.73
CA TYR A 169 10.48 1.54 -7.98
C TYR A 169 10.53 2.05 -6.54
N VAL A 170 11.69 2.01 -5.88
CA VAL A 170 11.86 2.56 -4.53
C VAL A 170 11.70 4.07 -4.52
N ILE A 171 12.31 4.77 -5.47
CA ILE A 171 12.14 6.23 -5.61
C ILE A 171 10.68 6.56 -5.89
N THR A 172 10.03 5.81 -6.79
CA THR A 172 8.60 6.00 -7.09
C THR A 172 7.73 5.80 -5.85
N ALA A 173 7.98 4.74 -5.07
CA ALA A 173 7.26 4.48 -3.81
C ALA A 173 7.47 5.63 -2.81
N PHE A 174 8.70 6.14 -2.70
CA PHE A 174 9.05 7.25 -1.82
C PHE A 174 8.31 8.55 -2.18
N LEU A 175 8.20 8.84 -3.47
CA LEU A 175 7.49 10.03 -3.96
C LEU A 175 5.96 9.96 -3.76
N PHE A 176 5.38 8.77 -3.59
CA PHE A 176 3.97 8.60 -3.21
C PHE A 176 3.75 8.58 -1.70
N HIS A 177 4.72 8.05 -0.94
CA HIS A 177 4.66 7.93 0.50
C HIS A 177 6.06 7.87 1.11
N LYS A 178 6.49 8.93 1.78
CA LYS A 178 7.85 9.04 2.36
C LYS A 178 8.28 7.90 3.27
N PHE A 179 7.36 7.29 4.03
CA PHE A 179 7.69 6.17 4.93
C PHE A 179 8.10 4.89 4.20
N SER A 180 7.85 4.79 2.89
CA SER A 180 8.27 3.64 2.09
C SER A 180 9.79 3.46 2.05
N LEU A 181 10.58 4.54 2.20
CA LEU A 181 12.04 4.46 2.31
C LEU A 181 12.48 3.79 3.62
N VAL A 182 11.79 4.06 4.73
CA VAL A 182 12.04 3.39 6.02
C VAL A 182 11.77 1.90 5.89
N VAL A 183 10.62 1.54 5.33
CA VAL A 183 10.24 0.13 5.10
C VAL A 183 11.23 -0.58 4.19
N PHE A 184 11.67 0.07 3.10
CA PHE A 184 12.69 -0.49 2.21
C PHE A 184 14.04 -0.67 2.90
N GLY A 185 14.48 0.31 3.71
CA GLY A 185 15.71 0.19 4.49
C GLY A 185 15.67 -1.00 5.45
N LEU A 186 14.56 -1.18 6.17
CA LEU A 186 14.36 -2.34 7.06
C LEU A 186 14.37 -3.66 6.29
N PHE A 187 13.64 -3.73 5.16
CA PHE A 187 13.63 -4.91 4.30
C PHE A 187 15.02 -5.25 3.76
N PHE A 188 15.76 -4.25 3.26
CA PHE A 188 17.08 -4.47 2.69
C PHE A 188 18.09 -4.86 3.76
N GLY A 189 18.04 -4.25 4.94
CA GLY A 189 18.84 -4.66 6.09
C GLY A 189 18.58 -6.11 6.48
N PHE A 190 17.31 -6.53 6.56
CA PHE A 190 16.95 -7.92 6.82
C PHE A 190 17.43 -8.86 5.71
N TYR A 191 17.27 -8.47 4.45
CA TYR A 191 17.74 -9.24 3.29
C TYR A 191 19.25 -9.50 3.35
N LEU A 192 20.06 -8.49 3.72
CA LEU A 192 21.49 -8.65 3.92
C LEU A 192 21.81 -9.59 5.09
N VAL A 193 21.15 -9.42 6.24
CA VAL A 193 21.35 -10.27 7.43
C VAL A 193 20.99 -11.73 7.12
N TYR A 194 19.88 -11.96 6.42
CA TYR A 194 19.46 -13.28 5.95
C TYR A 194 20.52 -13.91 5.03
N SER A 195 21.09 -13.11 4.12
CA SER A 195 22.13 -13.55 3.19
C SER A 195 23.47 -13.84 3.87
N LEU A 196 23.77 -13.23 5.03
CA LEU A 196 25.04 -13.42 5.74
C LEU A 196 25.04 -14.69 6.59
N LYS A 197 24.06 -14.86 7.51
CA LYS A 197 23.87 -16.13 8.27
C LYS A 197 22.41 -16.31 8.71
N LYS A 198 21.82 -17.44 8.33
CA LYS A 198 20.43 -17.83 8.64
C LYS A 198 20.09 -17.81 10.14
N ILE A 199 21.08 -17.95 11.03
CA ILE A 199 20.88 -17.93 12.49
C ILE A 199 20.37 -16.58 13.01
N TYR A 200 20.66 -15.47 12.31
CA TYR A 200 20.22 -14.12 12.71
C TYR A 200 18.77 -13.80 12.28
N VAL A 201 18.14 -14.68 11.51
CA VAL A 201 16.77 -14.49 11.01
C VAL A 201 15.74 -14.66 12.12
N LEU A 202 15.95 -15.63 13.00
CA LEU A 202 15.05 -15.92 14.13
C LEU A 202 14.95 -14.74 15.13
N PRO A 203 16.05 -14.11 15.57
CA PRO A 203 15.99 -12.90 16.39
C PRO A 203 15.25 -11.74 15.74
N VAL A 204 15.42 -11.54 14.43
CA VAL A 204 14.75 -10.44 13.72
C VAL A 204 13.26 -10.70 13.55
N ILE A 205 12.86 -11.93 13.23
CA ILE A 205 11.43 -12.32 13.21
C ILE A 205 10.83 -12.17 14.61
N ALA A 206 11.52 -12.63 15.66
CA ALA A 206 11.08 -12.46 17.04
C ALA A 206 10.92 -10.96 17.39
N PHE A 207 11.86 -10.09 16.99
CA PHE A 207 11.74 -8.65 17.18
C PHE A 207 10.49 -8.08 16.53
N PHE A 208 10.19 -8.40 15.27
CA PHE A 208 8.99 -7.89 14.58
C PHE A 208 7.68 -8.48 15.10
N ILE A 209 7.69 -9.67 15.72
CA ILE A 209 6.51 -10.24 16.38
C ILE A 209 6.30 -9.63 17.77
N ILE A 210 7.40 -9.41 18.51
CA ILE A 210 7.38 -8.89 19.88
C ILE A 210 7.10 -7.39 19.87
N MET A 211 7.62 -6.64 18.90
CA MET A 211 7.52 -5.16 18.86
C MET A 211 6.07 -4.63 18.80
N PRO A 212 5.11 -5.26 18.09
CA PRO A 212 3.69 -4.88 18.18
C PRO A 212 3.00 -5.32 19.48
N ILE A 213 3.50 -6.38 20.13
CA ILE A 213 2.94 -6.93 21.39
C ILE A 213 3.42 -6.11 22.59
N VAL A 214 4.67 -5.65 22.55
CA VAL A 214 5.22 -4.66 23.48
C VAL A 214 4.55 -3.34 23.14
N GLN A 215 3.49 -3.02 23.88
CA GLN A 215 2.59 -1.90 23.64
C GLN A 215 3.31 -0.60 23.23
N ARG A 216 2.65 0.11 22.29
CA ARG A 216 2.94 1.47 21.79
C ARG A 216 3.59 2.39 22.85
N ASP A 217 3.10 2.30 24.08
CA ASP A 217 3.44 3.12 25.25
C ASP A 217 4.89 3.00 25.74
N TRP A 218 5.53 1.83 25.58
CA TRP A 218 6.91 1.64 26.03
C TRP A 218 7.92 2.28 25.09
N ILE A 219 7.65 2.25 23.79
CA ILE A 219 8.45 2.96 22.79
C ILE A 219 8.34 4.46 23.03
N TYR A 220 7.14 4.98 23.37
CA TYR A 220 6.97 6.39 23.74
C TYR A 220 7.77 6.79 24.96
N THR A 221 7.72 5.98 26.02
CA THR A 221 8.48 6.22 27.24
C THR A 221 9.99 6.22 26.98
N ILE A 222 10.48 5.34 26.10
CA ILE A 222 11.90 5.28 25.74
C ILE A 222 12.30 6.47 24.86
N ILE A 223 11.48 6.85 23.87
CA ILE A 223 11.74 7.99 22.99
C ILE A 223 11.71 9.30 23.80
N GLU A 224 10.75 9.48 24.70
CA GLU A 224 10.64 10.66 25.56
C GLU A 224 11.84 10.78 26.52
N ASN A 225 12.30 9.66 27.08
CA ASN A 225 13.49 9.63 27.95
C ASN A 225 14.81 9.80 27.19
N ILE A 226 14.91 9.39 25.92
CA ILE A 226 16.12 9.54 25.10
C ILE A 226 16.17 10.91 24.42
N LEU A 227 15.04 11.44 23.98
CA LEU A 227 14.90 12.72 23.28
C LEU A 227 14.43 13.83 24.23
N SER A 228 15.10 14.00 25.37
CA SER A 228 15.01 15.21 26.20
C SER A 228 15.58 16.45 25.47
N LEU A 229 15.20 16.65 24.21
CA LEU A 229 15.58 17.69 23.28
C LEU A 229 14.27 18.38 22.88
N ASP A 230 14.06 19.56 23.47
CA ASP A 230 12.96 20.49 23.18
C ASP A 230 13.13 21.06 21.75
N THR A 231 12.82 20.24 20.74
CA THR A 231 12.89 20.63 19.33
C THR A 231 11.49 20.74 18.74
N ILE A 232 11.38 21.55 17.69
CA ILE A 232 10.12 21.78 16.94
C ILE A 232 9.54 20.45 16.41
N PHE A 233 10.40 19.46 16.10
CA PHE A 233 10.00 18.12 15.70
C PHE A 233 9.32 17.33 16.82
N THR A 234 9.80 17.43 18.06
CA THR A 234 9.17 16.77 19.22
C THR A 234 7.78 17.35 19.50
N LYS A 235 7.59 18.66 19.36
CA LYS A 235 6.27 19.31 19.51
C LYS A 235 5.28 18.92 18.40
N GLY A 236 5.74 18.82 17.15
CA GLY A 236 4.90 18.34 16.04
C GLY A 236 4.47 16.88 16.21
N LEU A 237 5.35 16.04 16.75
CA LEU A 237 5.06 14.63 17.01
C LEU A 237 4.09 14.44 18.18
N ILE A 238 4.23 15.24 19.25
CA ILE A 238 3.29 15.26 20.39
C ILE A 238 1.91 15.77 19.95
N PHE A 239 1.83 16.83 19.15
CA PHE A 239 0.56 17.36 18.65
C PHE A 239 -0.21 16.31 17.82
N TYR A 240 0.46 15.57 16.93
CA TYR A 240 -0.16 14.48 16.18
C TYR A 240 -0.62 13.31 17.07
N VAL A 241 -0.05 13.15 18.26
CA VAL A 241 -0.35 12.05 19.19
C VAL A 241 -1.44 12.40 20.20
N THR A 242 -1.62 13.67 20.55
CA THR A 242 -2.64 14.14 21.52
C THR A 242 -3.95 14.61 20.87
N SER A 243 -4.07 14.50 19.54
CA SER A 243 -5.24 15.00 18.77
C SER A 243 -6.31 13.94 18.49
N ASP A 244 -6.22 12.75 19.09
CA ASP A 244 -7.29 11.73 19.09
C ASP A 244 -8.12 11.82 20.39
#